data_AF-B7MUZ0-F1
#
_entry.id   AF-B7MUZ0-F1
#
_cell.length_a   1.000
_cell.length_b   1.000
_cell.length_c   1.000
_cell.angle_alpha   90.00
_cell.angle_beta   90.00
_cell.angle_gamma   90.00
#
_symmetry.space_group_name_H-M   'P 1'
#
loop_
_entity.id
_entity.type
_entity.pdbx_description
1 polymer ?
#
loop_
_entity_poly.entity_id
_entity_poly.type
_entity_poly.pdbx_seq_one_letter_code
_entity_poly.pdbx_strand_id
1 'polypeptide(L)'
;MSDRVIECASRAGRDFSAFMKGEKGVMEALASVDEFGEQLRLNGCVNHHFVSYMMRNSIMQAFMDMAKAEKKEKRRCKRAEAKAK
;
A
#
# COMPACT_ATOMS: atom_id res chain seq x y z
N MET A 1 16.47 12.39 18.00
CA MET A 1 15.59 12.85 16.90
C MET A 1 15.51 11.86 15.73
N SER A 2 16.46 10.92 15.53
CA SER A 2 16.39 9.96 14.40
C SER A 2 15.39 8.81 14.60
N ASP A 3 15.10 8.45 15.85
CA ASP A 3 14.40 7.20 16.18
C ASP A 3 12.98 7.17 15.61
N ARG A 4 12.31 8.33 15.57
CA ARG A 4 10.94 8.44 15.07
C ARG A 4 10.86 8.30 13.55
N VAL A 5 11.87 8.76 12.81
CA VAL A 5 11.94 8.55 11.34
C VAL A 5 12.11 7.07 11.04
N ILE A 6 13.02 6.40 11.77
CA ILE A 6 13.28 4.96 11.61
C ILE A 6 12.04 4.14 11.99
N GLU A 7 11.36 4.50 13.07
CA GLU A 7 10.13 3.86 13.50
C GLU A 7 9.02 3.99 12.44
N CYS A 8 8.77 5.21 11.95
CA CYS A 8 7.74 5.45 10.93
C CYS A 8 8.08 4.76 9.60
N ALA A 9 9.36 4.74 9.19
CA ALA A 9 9.79 3.97 8.01
C ALA A 9 9.51 2.47 8.18
N SER A 10 9.86 1.92 9.34
CA SER A 10 9.63 0.50 9.68
C SER A 10 8.13 0.18 9.70
N ARG A 11 7.31 1.07 10.26
CA ARG A 11 5.85 0.94 10.31
C ARG A 11 5.26 0.96 8.90
N ALA A 12 5.64 1.92 8.07
CA ALA A 12 5.18 2.01 6.68
C ALA A 12 5.50 0.74 5.87
N GLY A 13 6.71 0.19 6.05
CA GLY A 13 7.11 -1.08 5.42
C GLY A 13 6.28 -2.28 5.90
N ARG A 14 6.03 -2.39 7.21
CA ARG A 14 5.17 -3.46 7.76
C ARG A 14 3.74 -3.37 7.28
N ASP A 15 3.16 -2.16 7.29
CA ASP A 15 1.77 -1.94 6.89
C ASP A 15 1.58 -2.16 5.38
N PHE A 16 2.57 -1.78 4.57
CA PHE A 16 2.60 -2.15 3.16
C PHE A 16 2.62 -3.68 2.97
N SER A 17 3.46 -4.40 3.72
CA SER A 17 3.51 -5.86 3.62
C SER A 17 2.21 -6.53 4.08
N ALA A 18 1.58 -6.04 5.16
CA ALA A 18 0.29 -6.53 5.64
C ALA A 18 -0.82 -6.27 4.61
N PHE A 19 -0.81 -5.10 3.98
CA PHE A 19 -1.71 -4.78 2.86
C PHE A 19 -1.54 -5.74 1.68
N MET A 20 -0.31 -6.04 1.28
CA MET A 20 -0.02 -7.00 0.20
C MET A 20 -0.50 -8.43 0.51
N LYS A 21 -0.62 -8.79 1.79
CA LYS A 21 -1.18 -10.08 2.24
C LYS A 21 -2.70 -10.06 2.40
N GLY A 22 -3.35 -8.90 2.22
CA GLY A 22 -4.78 -8.71 2.48
C GLY A 22 -5.15 -8.62 3.96
N GLU A 23 -4.16 -8.49 4.86
CA GLU A 23 -4.36 -8.38 6.31
C GLU A 23 -4.74 -6.96 6.74
N LYS A 24 -4.38 -5.95 5.93
CA LYS A 24 -4.70 -4.54 6.14
C LYS A 24 -5.35 -3.90 4.92
N GLY A 25 -6.15 -2.86 5.17
CA GLY A 25 -6.77 -2.06 4.11
C GLY A 25 -5.78 -1.07 3.47
N VAL A 26 -6.09 -0.66 2.23
CA VAL A 26 -5.29 0.34 1.49
C VAL A 26 -5.14 1.66 2.25
N MET A 27 -6.19 2.10 2.96
CA MET A 27 -6.17 3.35 3.73
C MET A 27 -5.19 3.29 4.91
N GLU A 28 -5.05 2.13 5.56
CA GLU A 28 -4.10 1.96 6.67
C GLU A 28 -2.65 2.04 6.16
N ALA A 29 -2.37 1.40 5.03
CA ALA A 29 -1.06 1.48 4.39
C ALA A 29 -0.73 2.93 3.97
N LEU A 30 -1.69 3.64 3.36
CA LEU A 30 -1.51 5.05 2.98
C LEU A 30 -1.29 5.95 4.20
N ALA A 31 -2.05 5.78 5.28
CA ALA A 31 -1.91 6.57 6.49
C ALA A 31 -0.50 6.43 7.11
N SER A 32 0.05 5.21 7.13
CA SER A 32 1.42 4.97 7.62
C SER A 32 2.50 5.65 6.78
N VAL A 33 2.29 5.73 5.46
CA VAL A 33 3.19 6.45 4.52
C VAL A 33 3.07 7.96 4.73
N ASP A 34 1.87 8.47 4.99
CA ASP A 34 1.64 9.89 5.28
C ASP A 34 2.39 10.31 6.56
N GLU A 35 2.31 9.49 7.62
CA GLU A 35 3.03 9.71 8.87
C GLU A 35 4.55 9.72 8.65
N PHE A 36 5.07 8.77 7.85
CA PHE A 36 6.49 8.73 7.50
C PHE A 36 6.92 9.95 6.68
N GLY A 37 6.14 10.35 5.68
CA GLY A 37 6.40 11.54 4.87
C GLY A 37 6.47 12.82 5.70
N GLU A 38 5.60 12.95 6.70
CA GLU A 38 5.63 14.07 7.64
C GLU A 38 6.87 14.04 8.55
N GLN A 39 7.28 12.86 9.03
CA GLN A 39 8.55 12.74 9.77
C GLN A 39 9.76 13.14 8.93
N LEU A 40 9.78 12.79 7.63
CA LEU A 40 10.84 13.25 6.72
C LEU A 40 10.84 14.77 6.59
N ARG A 41 9.66 15.40 6.46
CA ARG A 41 9.52 16.86 6.41
C ARG A 41 10.08 17.53 7.66
N LEU A 42 9.68 17.04 8.84
CA LEU A 42 10.11 17.59 10.13
C LEU A 42 11.62 17.45 10.36
N ASN A 43 12.25 16.43 9.76
CA ASN A 43 13.70 16.21 9.85
C ASN A 43 14.49 16.86 8.70
N GLY A 44 13.88 17.75 7.92
CA GLY A 44 14.58 18.54 6.90
C GLY A 44 14.88 17.79 5.60
N CYS A 45 14.23 16.66 5.34
CA CYS A 45 14.34 15.98 4.05
C CYS A 45 13.67 16.81 2.95
N VAL A 46 14.48 17.53 2.16
CA VAL A 46 14.01 18.38 1.05
C VAL A 46 13.16 17.59 0.05
N ASN A 47 13.49 16.32 -0.16
CA ASN A 47 12.81 15.43 -1.12
C ASN A 47 11.65 14.60 -0.51
N HIS A 48 11.16 14.92 0.69
CA HIS A 48 10.07 14.18 1.34
C HIS A 48 8.82 14.01 0.46
N HIS A 49 8.48 15.01 -0.38
CA HIS A 49 7.36 14.92 -1.33
C HIS A 49 7.57 13.82 -2.37
N PHE A 50 8.78 13.69 -2.93
CA PHE A 50 9.10 12.65 -3.89
C PHE A 50 8.99 11.26 -3.27
N VAL A 51 9.53 11.07 -2.06
CA VAL A 51 9.45 9.79 -1.33
C VAL A 51 7.99 9.43 -1.04
N SER A 52 7.22 10.38 -0.51
CA SER A 52 5.79 10.18 -0.21
C SER A 52 5.00 9.84 -1.47
N TYR A 53 5.28 10.51 -2.59
CA TYR A 53 4.63 10.24 -3.88
C TYR A 53 4.92 8.83 -4.38
N MET A 54 6.19 8.41 -4.38
CA MET A 54 6.59 7.07 -4.83
C MET A 54 5.94 5.97 -4.01
N MET A 55 5.90 6.12 -2.68
CA MET A 55 5.29 5.14 -1.79
C MET A 55 3.77 5.06 -1.96
N ARG A 56 3.08 6.21 -2.01
CA ARG A 56 1.62 6.25 -2.26
C ARG A 56 1.25 5.64 -3.62
N ASN A 57 2.00 5.99 -4.67
CA ASN A 57 1.77 5.41 -5.99
C ASN A 57 1.97 3.90 -6.00
N SER A 58 2.99 3.39 -5.32
CA SER A 58 3.26 1.95 -5.24
C SER A 58 2.11 1.21 -4.54
N ILE A 59 1.57 1.77 -3.44
CA ILE A 59 0.39 1.24 -2.76
C ILE A 59 -0.83 1.23 -3.68
N MET A 60 -1.10 2.34 -4.35
CA MET A 60 -2.26 2.47 -5.24
C MET A 60 -2.16 1.54 -6.45
N GLN A 61 -0.97 1.36 -7.01
CA GLN A 61 -0.74 0.41 -8.11
C GLN A 61 -1.01 -1.03 -7.64
N ALA A 62 -0.43 -1.44 -6.51
CA ALA A 62 -0.69 -2.75 -5.93
C ALA A 62 -2.18 -2.98 -5.64
N PHE A 63 -2.89 -1.97 -5.13
CA PHE A 63 -4.34 -2.03 -4.94
C PHE A 63 -5.10 -2.31 -6.25
N MET A 64 -4.79 -1.56 -7.30
CA MET A 64 -5.42 -1.69 -8.61
C MET A 64 -5.16 -3.07 -9.23
N ASP A 65 -3.93 -3.60 -9.07
CA ASP A 65 -3.56 -4.92 -9.56
C ASP A 65 -4.29 -6.04 -8.81
N MET A 66 -4.39 -5.95 -7.48
CA MET A 66 -5.17 -6.89 -6.67
C MET A 66 -6.65 -6.87 -7.06
N ALA A 67 -7.25 -5.69 -7.21
CA ALA A 67 -8.65 -5.55 -7.64
C ALA A 67 -8.89 -6.13 -9.04
N LYS A 68 -7.93 -5.95 -9.96
CA LYS A 68 -7.99 -6.53 -11.31
C LYS A 68 -7.87 -8.05 -11.27
N ALA A 69 -7.00 -8.60 -10.43
CA ALA A 69 -6.83 -10.04 -10.23
C ALA A 69 -8.12 -10.68 -9.69
N GLU A 70 -8.72 -10.08 -8.65
CA GLU A 70 -10.00 -10.54 -8.11
C GLU A 70 -11.12 -10.54 -9.15
N LYS A 71 -11.22 -9.46 -9.94
CA LYS A 71 -12.24 -9.34 -11.00
C LYS A 71 -12.05 -10.41 -12.07
N LYS A 72 -10.79 -10.73 -12.41
CA LYS A 72 -10.46 -11.81 -13.35
C LYS A 72 -10.86 -13.17 -12.81
N GLU A 73 -10.60 -13.45 -11.54
CA GLU A 73 -10.97 -14.72 -10.91
C GLU A 73 -12.48 -14.87 -10.77
N LYS A 74 -13.20 -13.83 -10.35
CA LYS A 74 -14.68 -13.82 -10.30
C LYS A 74 -15.29 -14.14 -11.68
N ARG A 75 -14.71 -13.63 -12.77
CA ARG A 75 -15.13 -13.96 -14.14
C ARG A 75 -14.85 -15.41 -14.51
N ARG A 76 -13.74 -15.97 -14.04
CA ARG A 76 -13.37 -17.38 -14.25
C ARG A 76 -14.32 -18.32 -13.52
N CYS A 77 -14.64 -18.06 -12.25
CA CYS A 77 -15.61 -18.86 -11.48
C CYS A 77 -16.98 -18.88 -12.16
N LYS A 78 -17.51 -17.71 -12.55
CA LYS A 78 -18.80 -17.62 -13.28
C LYS A 78 -18.81 -18.42 -14.58
N ARG A 79 -17.69 -18.44 -15.33
CA ARG A 79 -17.57 -19.23 -16.56
C ARG A 79 -17.50 -20.73 -16.28
N ALA A 80 -16.86 -21.16 -15.19
CA ALA A 80 -16.81 -22.55 -14.78
C ALA A 80 -18.19 -23.05 -14.34
N GLU A 81 -18.90 -22.26 -13.53
CA GLU A 81 -20.29 -22.54 -13.10
C GLU A 81 -21.24 -22.65 -14.30
N ALA A 82 -21.12 -21.75 -15.28
CA ALA A 82 -21.94 -21.79 -16.49
C ALA A 82 -21.63 -22.98 -17.42
N LYS A 83 -20.44 -23.60 -17.32
CA LYS A 83 -20.08 -24.81 -18.07
C LYS A 83 -20.42 -26.11 -17.33
N ALA A 84 -20.65 -26.03 -16.01
CA ALA A 84 -21.01 -27.16 -15.17
C ALA A 84 -22.54 -27.38 -15.07
N LYS A 85 -23.33 -26.41 -15.57
CA LYS A 85 -24.75 -26.54 -15.88
C LYS A 85 -24.94 -26.93 -17.34
#